data_AF-A0A6V7Q3L8-F1
#
_entry.id   AF-A0A6V7Q3L8-F1
#
_cell.length_a   1.000
_cell.length_b   1.000
_cell.length_c   1.000
_cell.angle_alpha   90.00
_cell.angle_beta   90.00
_cell.angle_gamma   90.00
#
_symmetry.space_group_name_H-M   'P 1'
#
loop_
_entity.id
_entity.type
_entity.pdbx_description
1 polymer ?
#
loop_
_entity_poly.entity_id
_entity_poly.type
_entity_poly.pdbx_seq_one_letter_code
_entity_poly.pdbx_strand_id
1 'polypeptide(L)'
;MDIKRLNNMMSDHGIYSRERLLIPIGDPQLLFGSTCYIELDEHAKREVAVLYLESGPNWKPDNNTNNVISNRRWRKVLESVRRSMQVDEGTAEYYLSVSNGDPRAAMLQFSEDLRWERQTGHI
;
A
#
# COMPACT_ATOMS: atom_id res chain seq x y z
N MET A 1 0.38 31.07 -1.14
CA MET A 1 0.17 30.75 -2.56
C MET A 1 -0.87 29.63 -2.63
N ASP A 2 -1.94 29.76 -3.40
CA ASP A 2 -2.99 28.73 -3.44
C ASP A 2 -2.48 27.42 -4.04
N ILE A 3 -2.71 26.30 -3.35
CA ILE A 3 -2.31 24.96 -3.80
C ILE A 3 -2.84 24.61 -5.20
N LYS A 4 -4.04 25.09 -5.54
CA LYS A 4 -4.65 24.91 -6.86
C LYS A 4 -3.84 25.61 -7.96
N ARG A 5 -3.41 26.85 -7.71
CA ARG A 5 -2.59 27.62 -8.67
C ARG A 5 -1.18 27.05 -8.76
N LEU A 6 -0.63 26.62 -7.62
CA LEU A 6 0.67 25.96 -7.58
C LEU A 6 0.68 24.70 -8.46
N ASN A 7 -0.37 23.88 -8.37
CA ASN A 7 -0.47 22.65 -9.14
C ASN A 7 -1.26 22.80 -10.45
N ASN A 8 -1.46 24.02 -10.98
CA ASN A 8 -2.20 24.22 -12.23
C ASN A 8 -3.56 23.46 -12.30
N MET A 9 -4.26 23.31 -11.16
CA MET A 9 -5.52 22.57 -11.02
C MET A 9 -6.72 23.52 -11.20
N MET A 10 -6.74 24.25 -12.31
CA MET A 10 -7.81 25.21 -12.61
C MET A 10 -9.03 24.54 -13.28
N SER A 11 -8.91 23.28 -13.68
CA SER A 11 -9.97 22.48 -14.30
C SER A 11 -10.12 21.11 -13.60
N ASP A 12 -11.29 20.49 -13.73
CA ASP A 12 -11.54 19.13 -13.21
C ASP A 12 -10.57 18.11 -13.81
N HIS A 13 -10.27 18.24 -15.11
CA HIS A 13 -9.27 17.41 -15.78
C HIS A 13 -7.86 17.60 -15.20
N GLY A 14 -7.53 18.81 -14.73
CA GLY A 14 -6.27 19.09 -14.04
C GLY A 14 -6.15 18.41 -12.67
N ILE A 15 -7.28 18.07 -12.04
CA ILE A 15 -7.32 17.33 -10.77
C ILE A 15 -7.11 15.83 -11.03
N TYR A 16 -7.82 15.26 -12.01
CA TYR A 16 -7.77 13.81 -12.30
C TYR A 16 -6.51 13.36 -13.04
N SER A 17 -5.77 14.27 -13.68
CA SER A 17 -4.56 13.94 -14.44
C SER A 17 -3.29 13.85 -13.59
N ARG A 18 -3.35 14.17 -12.29
CA ARG A 18 -2.17 14.24 -11.42
C ARG A 18 -2.06 13.04 -10.50
N GLU A 19 -0.87 12.45 -10.44
CA GLU A 19 -0.54 11.37 -9.50
C GLU A 19 -0.08 11.88 -8.13
N ARG A 20 0.44 13.12 -8.06
CA ARG A 20 0.95 13.74 -6.83
C ARG A 20 0.70 15.26 -6.79
N LEU A 21 0.66 15.82 -5.58
CA LEU A 21 0.44 17.23 -5.33
C LEU A 21 1.63 17.87 -4.62
N LEU A 22 2.05 19.02 -5.11
CA LEU A 22 3.04 19.86 -4.46
C LEU A 22 2.36 20.66 -3.34
N ILE A 23 2.84 20.48 -2.12
CA ILE A 23 2.40 21.25 -0.96
C ILE A 23 3.47 22.29 -0.64
N PRO A 24 3.14 23.60 -0.62
CA PRO A 24 4.11 24.61 -0.23
C PRO A 24 4.45 24.45 1.26
N ILE A 25 5.73 24.46 1.58
CA ILE A 25 6.20 24.44 2.97
C ILE A 25 6.08 25.85 3.54
N GLY A 26 5.33 25.99 4.63
CA GLY A 26 5.08 27.28 5.26
C GLY A 26 6.24 27.79 6.12
N ASP A 27 7.04 26.88 6.68
CA ASP A 27 8.19 27.20 7.51
C ASP A 27 9.50 26.69 6.88
N PRO A 28 10.37 27.61 6.39
CA PRO A 28 11.66 27.25 5.83
C PRO A 28 12.61 26.55 6.81
N GLN A 29 12.42 26.70 8.13
CA GLN A 29 13.26 26.04 9.13
C GLN A 29 13.18 24.52 9.02
N LEU A 30 12.05 23.98 8.56
CA LEU A 30 11.85 22.54 8.34
C LEU A 30 12.79 21.95 7.28
N LEU A 31 13.36 22.79 6.42
CA LEU A 31 14.30 22.36 5.37
C LEU A 31 15.74 22.26 5.88
N PHE A 32 16.05 22.81 7.07
CA PHE A 32 17.41 22.86 7.57
C PHE A 32 17.93 21.45 7.90
N GLY A 33 19.06 21.05 7.30
CA GLY A 33 19.62 19.71 7.46
C GLY A 33 18.87 18.60 6.73
N SER A 34 17.84 18.93 5.95
CA SER A 34 17.08 17.98 5.14
C SER A 34 17.62 17.91 3.71
N THR A 35 17.51 16.74 3.06
CA THR A 35 17.89 16.56 1.66
C THR A 35 16.72 16.92 0.75
N CYS A 36 16.88 17.95 -0.08
CA CYS A 36 15.91 18.34 -1.10
C CYS A 36 16.36 17.87 -2.49
N TYR A 37 15.40 17.66 -3.38
CA TYR A 37 15.61 17.29 -4.77
C TYR A 37 15.05 18.36 -5.69
N ILE A 38 15.66 18.55 -6.85
CA ILE A 38 15.15 19.47 -7.88
C ILE A 38 14.41 18.62 -8.91
N GLU A 39 13.14 18.93 -9.14
CA GLU A 39 12.29 18.22 -10.09
C GLU A 39 11.54 19.17 -11.01
N LEU A 40 11.29 18.72 -12.23
CA LEU A 40 10.46 19.43 -13.19
C LEU A 40 9.01 18.96 -13.06
N ASP A 41 8.09 19.85 -12.68
CA ASP A 41 6.65 19.52 -12.70
C ASP A 41 6.19 19.50 -14.16
N GLU A 42 5.78 18.31 -14.64
CA GLU A 42 5.43 18.09 -16.04
C GLU A 42 4.20 18.89 -16.51
N HIS A 43 3.29 19.17 -15.58
CA HIS A 43 1.99 19.81 -15.84
C HIS A 43 2.04 21.34 -15.69
N ALA A 44 2.97 21.86 -14.88
CA ALA A 44 3.20 23.28 -14.63
C ALA A 44 4.45 23.80 -15.35
N LYS A 45 5.22 22.92 -16.01
CA LYS A 45 6.41 23.23 -16.81
C LYS A 45 7.42 24.12 -16.08
N ARG A 46 7.70 23.79 -14.82
CA ARG A 46 8.61 24.57 -13.98
C ARG A 46 9.40 23.69 -13.03
N GLU A 47 10.60 24.15 -12.68
CA GLU A 47 11.47 23.49 -11.72
C GLU A 47 11.02 23.83 -10.29
N VAL A 48 11.01 22.80 -9.43
CA VAL A 48 10.62 22.91 -8.02
C VAL A 48 11.59 22.13 -7.15
N ALA A 49 11.92 22.69 -5.99
CA ALA A 49 12.60 21.96 -4.94
C ALA A 49 11.57 21.17 -4.12
N VAL A 50 11.74 19.86 -4.04
CA VAL A 50 10.84 18.95 -3.34
C VAL A 50 11.56 18.26 -2.18
N LEU A 51 10.84 18.09 -1.08
CA LEU A 51 11.27 17.31 0.07
C LEU A 51 10.40 16.06 0.15
N TYR A 52 11.01 14.89 0.20
CA TYR A 52 10.34 13.63 0.44
C TYR A 52 10.45 13.26 1.91
N LEU A 53 9.30 13.13 2.58
CA LEU A 53 9.23 12.76 4.00
C LEU A 53 9.63 11.28 4.22
N GLU A 54 9.42 10.43 3.23
CA GLU A 54 9.78 9.01 3.26
C GLU A 54 10.32 8.58 1.89
N SER A 55 11.59 8.13 1.88
CA SER A 55 12.25 7.41 0.78
C SER A 55 12.30 8.08 -0.61
N GLY A 56 13.04 9.19 -0.76
CA GLY A 56 13.69 9.64 -2.02
C GLY A 56 12.83 9.83 -3.30
N PRO A 57 13.44 10.31 -4.40
CA PRO A 57 12.74 10.63 -5.65
C PRO A 57 12.32 9.40 -6.48
N ASN A 58 12.81 8.20 -6.12
CA ASN A 58 12.41 6.94 -6.77
C ASN A 58 11.24 6.25 -6.04
N TRP A 59 10.53 7.00 -5.18
CA TRP A 59 9.20 6.62 -4.73
C TRP A 59 8.27 6.59 -5.94
N LYS A 60 8.20 5.42 -6.59
CA LYS A 60 6.94 5.01 -7.21
C LYS A 60 5.91 5.09 -6.10
N PRO A 61 4.71 5.65 -6.32
CA PRO A 61 3.65 5.48 -5.35
C PRO A 61 3.39 3.97 -5.26
N ASP A 62 4.03 3.31 -4.30
CA ASP A 62 3.77 1.93 -3.93
C ASP A 62 2.43 1.92 -3.23
N ASN A 63 1.38 2.30 -3.96
CA ASN A 63 0.01 2.04 -3.63
C ASN A 63 -0.31 2.29 -2.15
N ASN A 64 0.33 3.19 -1.39
CA ASN A 64 0.39 2.99 0.07
C ASN A 64 -0.97 3.28 0.73
N THR A 65 -1.80 4.12 0.11
CA THR A 65 -3.23 4.24 0.43
C THR A 65 -4.01 2.97 0.09
N ASN A 66 -3.74 2.36 -1.07
CA ASN A 66 -4.21 1.01 -1.41
C ASN A 66 -3.59 -0.06 -0.51
N ASN A 67 -2.42 0.16 0.11
CA ASN A 67 -1.65 -0.80 0.90
C ASN A 67 -2.08 -0.76 2.37
N VAL A 68 -2.51 0.39 2.87
CA VAL A 68 -3.20 0.55 4.16
C VAL A 68 -4.63 0.04 4.06
N ILE A 69 -5.34 0.33 2.96
CA ILE A 69 -6.68 -0.20 2.70
C ILE A 69 -6.62 -1.71 2.41
N SER A 70 -5.64 -2.17 1.63
CA SER A 70 -5.40 -3.60 1.38
C SER A 70 -4.90 -4.28 2.64
N ASN A 71 -4.04 -3.69 3.47
CA ASN A 71 -3.65 -4.27 4.76
C ASN A 71 -4.87 -4.41 5.67
N ARG A 72 -5.75 -3.42 5.71
CA ARG A 72 -6.96 -3.51 6.54
C ARG A 72 -7.93 -4.56 6.00
N ARG A 73 -8.05 -4.69 4.67
CA ARG A 73 -8.86 -5.74 4.04
C ARG A 73 -8.24 -7.12 4.21
N TRP A 74 -6.93 -7.23 4.01
CA TRP A 74 -6.11 -8.40 4.20
C TRP A 74 -6.18 -8.89 5.64
N ARG A 75 -6.00 -8.00 6.63
CA ARG A 75 -6.17 -8.36 8.04
C ARG A 75 -7.55 -8.88 8.36
N LYS A 76 -8.62 -8.34 7.74
CA LYS A 76 -9.98 -8.90 7.89
C LYS A 76 -10.11 -10.28 7.25
N VAL A 77 -9.53 -10.48 6.07
CA VAL A 77 -9.54 -11.79 5.38
C VAL A 77 -8.74 -12.81 6.19
N LEU A 78 -7.53 -12.46 6.61
CA LEU A 78 -6.67 -13.27 7.47
C LEU A 78 -7.37 -13.64 8.78
N GLU A 79 -8.00 -12.67 9.46
CA GLU A 79 -8.72 -12.94 10.70
C GLU A 79 -9.95 -13.85 10.47
N SER A 80 -10.63 -13.71 9.34
CA SER A 80 -11.74 -14.60 8.96
C SER A 80 -11.24 -16.03 8.69
N VAL A 81 -10.15 -16.18 7.94
CA VAL A 81 -9.55 -17.49 7.62
C VAL A 81 -9.06 -18.17 8.90
N ARG A 82 -8.36 -17.42 9.76
CA ARG A 82 -7.90 -17.88 11.08
C ARG A 82 -9.05 -18.40 11.94
N ARG A 83 -10.17 -17.67 12.03
CA ARG A 83 -11.36 -18.11 12.79
C ARG A 83 -12.02 -19.35 12.19
N SER A 84 -12.10 -19.43 10.86
CA SER A 84 -12.73 -20.56 10.17
C SER A 84 -11.90 -21.85 10.28
N MET A 85 -10.58 -21.74 10.18
CA MET A 85 -9.65 -22.86 10.29
C MET A 85 -9.33 -23.23 11.76
N GLN A 86 -9.60 -22.33 12.71
CA GLN A 86 -9.24 -22.48 14.13
C GLN A 86 -7.74 -22.69 14.37
N VAL A 87 -6.91 -21.97 13.61
CA VAL A 87 -5.43 -22.05 13.66
C VAL A 87 -4.81 -20.75 14.19
N ASP A 88 -3.50 -20.77 14.42
CA ASP A 88 -2.72 -19.57 14.72
C ASP A 88 -2.60 -18.64 13.50
N GLU A 89 -2.11 -17.42 13.73
CA GLU A 89 -1.96 -16.41 12.68
C GLU A 89 -0.95 -16.82 11.61
N GLY A 90 0.18 -17.43 11.99
CA GLY A 90 1.22 -17.85 11.06
C GLY A 90 0.74 -18.96 10.12
N THR A 91 -0.01 -19.93 10.64
CA THR A 91 -0.62 -20.99 9.82
C THR A 91 -1.66 -20.41 8.87
N ALA A 92 -2.50 -19.47 9.32
CA ALA A 92 -3.47 -18.81 8.45
C ALA A 92 -2.79 -17.98 7.34
N GLU A 93 -1.71 -17.26 7.66
CA GLU A 93 -0.92 -16.51 6.69
C GLU A 93 -0.26 -17.42 5.66
N TYR A 94 0.25 -18.57 6.09
CA TYR A 94 0.86 -19.57 5.19
C TYR A 94 -0.12 -20.04 4.13
N TYR A 95 -1.28 -20.59 4.52
CA TYR A 95 -2.26 -21.12 3.55
C TYR A 95 -2.85 -20.04 2.65
N LEU A 96 -3.05 -18.83 3.19
CA LEU A 96 -3.55 -17.70 2.41
C LEU A 96 -2.50 -17.20 1.40
N SER A 97 -1.22 -17.25 1.74
CA SER A 97 -0.12 -16.92 0.84
C SER A 97 0.05 -17.95 -0.28
N VAL A 98 0.02 -19.24 0.07
CA VAL A 98 0.07 -20.35 -0.92
C VAL A 98 -1.13 -20.30 -1.88
N SER A 99 -2.28 -19.82 -1.39
CA SER A 99 -3.51 -19.69 -2.19
C SER A 99 -3.65 -18.35 -2.93
N ASN A 100 -2.56 -17.59 -3.08
CA ASN A 100 -2.54 -16.28 -3.74
C ASN A 100 -3.61 -15.31 -3.21
N GLY A 101 -3.90 -15.38 -1.91
CA GLY A 101 -4.90 -14.55 -1.23
C GLY A 101 -6.35 -15.00 -1.35
N ASP A 102 -6.65 -16.17 -1.94
CA ASP A 102 -8.01 -16.72 -1.98
C ASP A 102 -8.34 -17.48 -0.67
N PRO A 103 -9.30 -16.99 0.16
CA PRO A 103 -9.63 -17.62 1.43
C PRO A 103 -10.33 -18.98 1.29
N ARG A 104 -11.06 -19.22 0.19
CA ARG A 104 -11.75 -20.51 -0.02
C ARG A 104 -10.75 -21.59 -0.42
N ALA A 105 -9.81 -21.24 -1.29
CA ALA A 105 -8.73 -22.14 -1.67
C ALA A 105 -7.85 -22.49 -0.46
N ALA A 106 -7.51 -21.50 0.38
CA ALA A 106 -6.75 -21.70 1.61
C ALA A 106 -7.44 -22.69 2.57
N MET A 107 -8.74 -22.50 2.82
CA MET A 107 -9.52 -23.41 3.66
C MET A 107 -9.66 -24.82 3.07
N LEU A 108 -9.79 -24.94 1.75
CA LEU A 108 -9.89 -26.22 1.07
C LEU A 108 -8.57 -27.00 1.24
N GLN A 109 -7.44 -26.40 0.92
CA GLN A 109 -6.12 -27.02 1.04
C GLN A 109 -5.82 -27.46 2.47
N PHE A 110 -6.11 -26.60 3.46
CA PHE A 110 -5.99 -26.98 4.87
C PHE A 110 -6.88 -28.18 5.24
N SER A 111 -8.11 -28.24 4.73
CA SER A 111 -8.99 -29.38 4.98
C SER A 111 -8.50 -30.68 4.32
N GLU A 112 -7.81 -30.58 3.18
CA GLU A 112 -7.21 -31.71 2.50
C GLU A 112 -5.98 -32.24 3.27
N ASP A 113 -5.12 -31.35 3.76
CA ASP A 113 -3.98 -31.71 4.60
C ASP A 113 -4.45 -32.38 5.90
N LEU A 114 -5.45 -31.82 6.58
CA LEU A 114 -6.04 -32.45 7.78
C LEU A 114 -6.64 -33.82 7.49
N ARG A 115 -7.27 -34.01 6.33
CA ARG A 115 -7.82 -35.30 5.92
C ARG A 115 -6.70 -36.30 5.66
N TRP A 116 -5.64 -35.86 5.00
CA TRP A 116 -4.47 -36.67 4.74
C TRP A 116 -3.80 -37.10 6.05
N GLU A 117 -3.52 -36.18 6.97
CA GLU A 117 -2.94 -36.47 8.30
C GLU A 117 -3.77 -37.47 9.10
N ARG A 118 -5.10 -37.37 9.07
CA ARG A 118 -5.99 -38.33 9.77
C ARG A 118 -5.95 -39.74 9.16
N GLN A 119 -5.74 -39.83 7.85
CA GLN A 119 -5.68 -41.08 7.11
C GLN A 119 -4.30 -41.74 7.20
N THR A 120 -3.22 -40.96 7.19
CA THR A 120 -1.84 -41.46 7.29
C THR A 120 -1.33 -41.56 8.73
N GLY A 121 -1.98 -40.91 9.69
CA GLY A 121 -1.70 -41.02 11.13
C GLY A 121 -2.28 -42.28 11.80
N HIS A 122 -2.92 -43.19 11.05
CA HIS A 122 -3.25 -44.54 11.51
C HIS A 122 -2.09 -45.50 11.16
N ILE A 123 -1.01 -45.42 11.95
CA ILE A 123 -0.02 -46.49 12.10
C ILE A 123 0.20 -46.72 13.59
#